data_AF-A0A967QG26-F1
#
_entry.id   AF-A0A967QG26-F1
#
_cell.length_a   1.000
_cell.length_b   1.000
_cell.length_c   1.000
_cell.angle_alpha   90.00
_cell.angle_beta   90.00
_cell.angle_gamma   90.00
#
_symmetry.space_group_name_H-M   'P 1'
#
loop_
_entity.id
_entity.type
_entity.pdbx_description
1 polymer ?
#
loop_
_entity_poly.entity_id
_entity_poly.type
_entity_poly.pdbx_seq_one_letter_code
_entity_poly.pdbx_strand_id
1 'polypeptide(L)' 'MARVAARGLRKYFGEVAAVDGVDLDVDEGEFIVFLGPSGCGKTTFLRLICGLETPTEGLLYIGDRQVV' A
#
# COMPACT_ATOMS: atom_id res chain seq x y z
N MET A 1 4.65 14.41 10.99
CA MET A 1 4.55 13.18 10.18
C MET A 1 3.08 13.00 9.80
N ALA A 2 2.68 12.04 8.97
CA ALA A 2 1.27 11.93 8.56
C ALA A 2 0.80 10.48 8.66
N ARG A 3 -0.47 10.29 9.00
CA ARG A 3 -1.14 8.98 8.94
C ARG A 3 -1.05 8.39 7.53
N VAL A 4 -0.89 7.08 7.40
CA VAL A 4 -0.98 6.37 6.11
C VAL A 4 -2.13 5.37 6.20
N ALA A 5 -3.04 5.40 5.23
CA ALA A 5 -4.17 4.49 5.21
C ALA A 5 -4.42 3.91 3.82
N ALA A 6 -4.54 2.58 3.74
CA ALA A 6 -4.91 1.84 2.54
C ALA A 6 -6.30 1.22 2.74
N ARG A 7 -7.15 1.26 1.70
CA ARG A 7 -8.49 0.67 1.70
C ARG A 7 -8.68 -0.21 0.49
N GLY A 8 -8.77 -1.52 0.71
CA GLY A 8 -8.91 -2.54 -0.33
C GLY A 8 -7.84 -2.43 -1.43
N LEU A 9 -6.62 -2.01 -1.09
CA LEU A 9 -5.61 -1.63 -2.07
C LEU A 9 -5.15 -2.86 -2.86
N ARG A 10 -5.23 -2.78 -4.18
CA ARG A 10 -4.88 -3.86 -5.11
C ARG A 10 -3.87 -3.39 -6.14
N LYS A 11 -2.96 -4.29 -6.50
CA LYS A 11 -2.05 -4.11 -7.63
C LYS A 11 -1.90 -5.41 -8.40
N TYR A 12 -2.37 -5.37 -9.65
CA TYR A 12 -2.20 -6.44 -10.62
C TYR A 12 -1.16 -6.02 -11.68
N PHE A 13 -0.30 -6.97 -12.05
CA PHE A 13 0.57 -6.88 -13.21
C PHE A 13 0.15 -7.98 -14.19
N GLY A 14 -0.72 -7.62 -15.15
CA GLY A 14 -1.44 -8.63 -15.94
C GLY A 14 -2.31 -9.50 -15.03
N GLU A 15 -2.13 -10.82 -15.09
CA GLU A 15 -2.87 -11.79 -14.27
C GLU A 15 -2.29 -11.95 -12.85
N VAL A 16 -1.12 -11.38 -12.56
CA VAL A 16 -0.44 -11.56 -11.28
C VAL A 16 -0.93 -10.52 -10.26
N ALA A 17 -1.58 -10.99 -9.20
CA ALA A 17 -1.94 -10.18 -8.04
C ALA A 17 -0.72 -9.97 -7.12
N ALA A 18 -0.02 -8.85 -7.28
CA ALA A 18 1.15 -8.53 -6.44
C ALA A 18 0.77 -7.92 -5.08
N VAL A 19 -0.37 -7.24 -5.02
CA VAL A 19 -1.05 -6.80 -3.79
C VAL A 19 -2.53 -7.07 -3.98
N ASP A 20 -3.17 -7.77 -3.04
CA ASP A 20 -4.53 -8.28 -3.23
C ASP A 20 -5.46 -7.88 -2.07
N GLY A 21 -5.97 -6.64 -2.13
CA GLY A 21 -7.01 -6.17 -1.20
C GLY A 21 -6.48 -5.87 0.20
N VAL A 22 -5.40 -5.09 0.30
CA VAL A 22 -4.80 -4.74 1.60
C VAL A 22 -5.53 -3.54 2.22
N ASP A 23 -6.03 -3.74 3.44
CA ASP A 23 -6.42 -2.68 4.36
C ASP A 23 -5.31 -2.45 5.38
N LEU A 24 -4.91 -1.20 5.57
CA LEU A 24 -3.88 -0.82 6.51
C LEU A 24 -4.19 0.57 7.09
N ASP A 25 -3.92 0.73 8.38
CA ASP A 25 -3.89 2.01 9.07
C ASP A 25 -2.59 2.11 9.85
N VAL A 26 -1.85 3.18 9.61
CA VAL A 26 -0.62 3.53 10.31
C VAL A 26 -0.75 4.95 10.81
N ASP A 27 -0.80 5.12 12.12
CA ASP A 27 -0.96 6.43 12.74
C ASP A 27 0.33 7.25 12.68
N GLU A 28 0.20 8.56 12.90
CA GLU A 28 1.35 9.44 12.90
C GLU A 28 2.35 9.04 13.99
N GLY A 29 3.61 8.81 13.58
CA GLY A 29 4.71 8.47 14.47
C GLY A 29 4.82 6.98 14.78
N GLU A 30 3.92 6.14 14.24
CA GLU A 30 4.08 4.70 14.33
C GLU A 30 5.25 4.19 13.48
N PHE A 31 5.93 3.18 14.02
CA PHE A 31 7.00 2.47 13.31
C PHE A 31 6.55 1.04 13.06
N ILE A 32 6.26 0.73 11.79
CA ILE A 32 5.82 -0.60 11.37
C ILE A 32 6.87 -1.30 10.53
N VAL A 33 6.82 -2.63 10.51
CA VAL A 33 7.72 -3.48 9.71
C VAL A 33 6.87 -4.45 8.89
N PHE A 34 7.15 -4.53 7.59
CA PHE A 34 6.57 -5.55 6.72
C PHE A 34 7.46 -6.80 6.70
N LEU A 35 6.94 -7.93 7.20
CA LEU A 35 7.62 -9.22 7.20
C LEU A 35 6.93 -10.21 6.26
N GLY A 36 7.72 -10.98 5.52
CA GLY A 36 7.21 -12.07 4.69
C GLY A 36 8.26 -12.59 3.69
N PRO A 37 8.02 -13.74 3.04
CA PRO A 37 8.96 -14.35 2.07
C PRO A 37 9.28 -13.44 0.87
N SER A 38 10.33 -13.78 0.12
CA SER A 38 10.60 -13.09 -1.15
C SER A 38 9.40 -13.27 -2.10
N GLY A 39 9.05 -12.22 -2.84
CA GLY A 39 7.93 -12.23 -3.79
C GLY A 39 6.53 -12.01 -3.20
N CYS A 40 6.37 -11.90 -1.88
CA CYS A 40 5.04 -11.74 -1.25
C CYS A 40 4.43 -10.32 -1.34
N GLY A 41 4.94 -9.44 -2.21
CA GLY A 41 4.34 -8.12 -2.46
C GLY A 41 4.83 -6.93 -1.61
N LYS A 42 5.71 -7.13 -0.62
CA LYS A 42 6.18 -6.04 0.29
C LYS A 42 6.71 -4.81 -0.44
N THR A 43 7.68 -5.00 -1.34
CA THR A 43 8.29 -3.89 -2.09
C THR A 43 7.28 -3.23 -3.02
N THR A 44 6.37 -4.01 -3.61
CA THR A 44 5.28 -3.48 -4.43
C THR A 44 4.37 -2.60 -3.58
N PHE A 45 3.95 -3.05 -2.40
CA PHE A 45 3.10 -2.29 -1.50
C PHE A 45 3.77 -0.99 -1.03
N LEU A 46 5.05 -1.05 -0.64
CA LEU A 46 5.81 0.15 -0.29
C LEU A 46 5.92 1.14 -1.46
N ARG A 47 6.09 0.65 -2.70
CA ARG A 47 6.10 1.52 -3.90
C ARG A 47 4.75 2.19 -4.13
N LEU A 48 3.63 1.51 -3.86
CA LEU A 48 2.29 2.12 -3.91
C LEU A 48 2.19 3.26 -2.89
N ILE A 49 2.59 3.02 -1.62
CA ILE A 49 2.60 4.05 -0.57
C ILE A 49 3.43 5.27 -0.97
N CYS A 50 4.61 5.05 -1.55
CA CYS A 50 5.50 6.11 -1.99
C CYS A 50 5.04 6.82 -3.29
N GLY A 51 3.94 6.38 -3.91
CA GLY A 51 3.49 6.90 -5.22
C GLY A 51 4.42 6.55 -6.39
N LEU A 52 5.31 5.57 -6.22
CA LEU A 52 6.21 5.06 -7.27
C LEU A 52 5.54 4.00 -8.14
N GLU A 53 4.37 3.52 -7.73
CA GLU A 53 3.52 2.60 -8.47
C GLU A 53 2.07 3.06 -8.33
N THR A 54 1.25 2.88 -9.38
CA THR A 54 -0.18 3.21 -9.35
C THR A 54 -0.98 1.97 -8.96
N PRO A 55 -1.88 2.03 -7.95
CA PRO A 55 -2.76 0.91 -7.64
C PRO A 55 -3.65 0.59 -8.84
N THR A 56 -4.01 -0.68 -8.98
CA THR A 56 -5.02 -1.08 -9.97
C THR A 56 -6.42 -0.75 -9.46
N GLU A 57 -6.67 -0.98 -8.16
CA GLU A 57 -7.93 -0.66 -7.49
C GLU A 57 -7.67 -0.30 -6.02
N GLY A 58 -8.69 0.21 -5.36
CA GLY A 58 -8.64 0.63 -3.96
C GLY A 58 -8.11 2.06 -3.81
N LEU A 59 -7.99 2.49 -2.56
CA LEU A 59 -7.69 3.87 -2.21
C LEU A 59 -6.48 3.94 -1.27
N LEU A 60 -5.67 4.99 -1.41
CA LEU A 60 -4.56 5.28 -0.51
C LEU A 60 -4.60 6.74 -0.06
N TYR A 61 -4.39 6.94 1.24
CA TYR A 61 -4.40 8.23 1.89
C TYR A 61 -3.08 8.50 2.60
N ILE A 62 -2.59 9.74 2.49
CA ILE A 62 -1.49 10.28 3.29
C ILE A 62 -2.02 11.52 4.02
N GLY A 63 -2.11 11.43 5.35
CA GLY A 63 -2.94 12.33 6.16
C GLY A 63 -4.40 12.25 5.71
N ASP A 64 -5.02 13.40 5.47
CA ASP A 64 -6.39 13.49 4.97
C ASP A 64 -6.49 13.49 3.43
N ARG A 65 -5.35 13.44 2.74
CA ARG A 65 -5.30 13.52 1.29
C ARG A 65 -5.37 12.12 0.68
N GLN A 66 -6.38 11.88 -0.14
CA GLN A 66 -6.36 10.77 -1.09
C GLN A 66 -5.31 11.06 -2.17
N VAL A 67 -4.33 10.17 -2.32
CA VAL A 67 -3.22 10.32 -3.28
C VAL A 67 -3.42 9.50 -4.55
N VAL A 68 -4.28 8.49 -4.49
CA VAL A 68 -4.79 7.67 -5.60
C VAL A 68 -6.17 7.16 -5.24
#